data_AF-A0A4Q5XW90-F1
#
_entry.id   AF-A0A4Q5XW90-F1
#
_cell.length_a   1.000
_cell.length_b   1.000
_cell.length_c   1.000
_cell.angle_alpha   90.00
_cell.angle_beta   90.00
_cell.angle_gamma   90.00
#
_symmetry.space_group_name_H-M   'P 1'
#
loop_
_entity.id
_entity.type
_entity.pdbx_description
1 polymer ?
#
loop_
_entity_poly.entity_id
_entity_poly.type
_entity_poly.pdbx_seq_one_letter_code
_entity_poly.pdbx_strand_id
1 'polypeptide(L)' 'MKKEDNSFLKLASLSDIHRAFNLPEPRHPLITLVRGAQPLPHQFTQRHVLGFYKISYKPKLSGKLRYGQSYYDFDGGGL' A
#
# COMPACT_ATOMS: atom_id res chain seq x y z
N MET A 1 14.13 26.61 8.34
CA MET A 1 13.51 25.47 7.61
C MET A 1 12.84 24.56 8.63
N LYS A 2 11.51 24.43 8.59
CA LYS A 2 10.79 23.45 9.44
C LYS A 2 11.21 22.05 8.98
N LYS A 3 11.71 21.21 9.89
CA LYS A 3 11.92 19.79 9.60
C LYS A 3 10.54 19.20 9.33
N GLU A 4 10.29 18.79 8.09
CA GLU A 4 9.12 17.97 7.80
C GLU A 4 9.26 16.68 8.60
N ASP A 5 8.26 16.39 9.43
CA ASP A 5 8.25 15.19 10.23
C ASP A 5 8.08 14.00 9.28
N ASN A 6 9.20 13.34 8.97
CA ASN A 6 9.30 12.28 7.97
C ASN A 6 8.84 10.94 8.57
N SER A 7 7.74 10.97 9.33
CA SER A 7 7.23 9.82 10.08
C SER A 7 6.42 8.91 9.16
N PHE A 8 7.05 7.80 8.76
CA PHE A 8 6.40 6.75 8.00
C PHE A 8 5.60 5.85 8.94
N LEU A 9 4.37 5.50 8.57
CA LEU A 9 3.60 4.50 9.30
C LEU A 9 4.22 3.12 9.05
N LYS A 10 4.65 2.44 10.11
CA LYS A 10 5.13 1.05 10.03
C LYS A 10 3.96 0.10 10.27
N LEU A 11 3.67 -0.74 9.29
CA LEU A 11 2.67 -1.81 9.38
C LEU A 11 3.42 -3.14 9.42
N ALA A 12 3.52 -3.76 10.60
CA ALA A 12 4.37 -4.92 10.81
C ALA A 12 3.67 -6.23 10.45
N SER A 13 2.34 -6.28 10.52
CA SER A 13 1.55 -7.50 10.39
C SER A 13 0.33 -7.35 9.48
N LEU A 14 -0.26 -8.48 9.08
CA LEU A 14 -1.54 -8.51 8.38
C LEU A 14 -2.67 -7.92 9.24
N SER A 15 -2.63 -8.10 10.56
CA SER A 15 -3.61 -7.48 11.45
C SER A 15 -3.53 -5.94 11.43
N ASP A 16 -2.32 -5.38 11.33
CA ASP A 16 -2.13 -3.93 11.28
C ASP A 16 -2.74 -3.32 10.03
N ILE A 17 -2.52 -3.94 8.86
CA ILE A 17 -3.09 -3.44 7.60
C ILE A 17 -4.61 -3.64 7.57
N HIS A 18 -5.13 -4.72 8.13
CA HIS A 18 -6.57 -4.91 8.23
C HIS A 18 -7.23 -3.82 9.09
N ARG A 19 -6.64 -3.47 10.24
CA ARG A 19 -7.12 -2.36 11.09
C ARG A 19 -6.99 -1.00 10.40
N ALA A 20 -5.83 -0.72 9.78
CA ALA A 20 -5.56 0.55 9.11
C ALA A 20 -6.50 0.82 7.93
N PHE A 21 -6.91 -0.22 7.20
CA PHE A 21 -7.81 -0.12 6.06
C PHE A 21 -9.26 -0.51 6.37
N ASN A 22 -9.60 -0.66 7.65
CA ASN A 22 -10.94 -1.02 8.13
C ASN A 22 -11.51 -2.29 7.46
N LEU A 23 -10.64 -3.29 7.26
CA LEU A 23 -10.97 -4.60 6.72
C LEU A 23 -11.36 -5.55 7.87
N PRO A 24 -12.22 -6.56 7.62
CA PRO A 24 -12.49 -7.63 8.58
C PRO A 24 -11.20 -8.34 9.00
N GLU A 25 -11.14 -8.95 10.17
CA GLU A 25 -9.93 -9.65 10.62
C GLU A 25 -9.39 -10.66 9.59
N PRO A 26 -8.05 -10.81 9.49
CA PRO A 26 -7.45 -11.75 8.55
C PRO A 26 -7.88 -13.17 8.89
N ARG A 27 -8.43 -13.87 7.89
CA ARG A 27 -8.88 -15.28 8.03
C ARG A 27 -7.74 -16.28 8.12
N HIS A 28 -6.53 -15.87 7.75
CA HIS A 28 -5.34 -16.71 7.77
C HIS A 28 -4.14 -15.89 8.27
N PRO A 29 -3.28 -16.47 9.12
CA PRO A 29 -2.21 -15.72 9.80
C PRO A 29 -1.11 -15.22 8.88
N LEU A 30 -0.86 -15.88 7.74
CA LEU A 30 0.27 -15.59 6.85
C LEU A 30 -0.12 -14.97 5.50
N ILE A 31 -1.39 -15.05 5.11
CA ILE A 31 -1.84 -14.63 3.78
C ILE A 31 -3.22 -14.01 3.91
N THR A 32 -3.42 -12.89 3.21
CA THR A 32 -4.73 -12.27 3.06
C THR A 32 -4.95 -11.90 1.61
N LEU A 33 -6.17 -12.08 1.13
CA LEU A 33 -6.57 -11.67 -0.22
C LEU A 33 -7.68 -10.62 -0.10
N VAL A 34 -7.39 -9.43 -0.58
CA VAL A 34 -8.31 -8.29 -0.55
C VAL A 34 -8.75 -7.99 -1.97
N ARG A 35 -10.06 -7.94 -2.21
CA ARG A 35 -10.61 -7.54 -3.50
C ARG A 35 -10.48 -6.02 -3.64
N GLY A 36 -9.55 -5.57 -4.49
CA GLY A 36 -9.22 -4.15 -4.70
C GLY A 36 -10.30 -3.28 -5.37
N ALA A 37 -11.56 -3.71 -5.37
CA ALA A 37 -12.70 -2.96 -5.92
C ALA A 37 -13.42 -2.10 -4.88
N GLN A 38 -13.10 -2.25 -3.59
CA GLN A 38 -13.62 -1.35 -2.57
C GLN A 38 -12.76 -0.08 -2.56
N PRO A 39 -13.36 1.12 -2.65
CA PRO A 39 -12.61 2.34 -2.45
C PRO A 39 -12.00 2.28 -1.05
N LEU A 40 -10.69 2.09 -0.98
CA LEU A 40 -9.96 2.33 0.26
C LEU A 40 -10.28 3.78 0.62
N PRO A 41 -10.70 4.07 1.86
CA PRO A 41 -11.04 5.41 2.25
C PRO A 41 -9.90 6.34 1.82
N HIS A 42 -10.25 7.43 1.12
CA HIS A 42 -9.36 8.41 0.48
C HIS A 42 -8.34 9.10 1.43
N GLN A 43 -8.16 8.57 2.63
CA GLN A 43 -7.50 9.21 3.75
C GLN A 43 -6.08 8.69 4.02
N PHE A 44 -5.63 7.64 3.33
CA PHE A 44 -4.25 7.16 3.48
C PHE A 44 -3.28 7.93 2.58
N THR A 45 -3.12 9.23 2.84
CA THR A 45 -2.08 10.08 2.24
C THR A 45 -0.72 9.93 2.95
N GLN A 46 -0.68 9.25 4.09
CA GLN A 46 0.54 9.00 4.84
C GLN A 46 1.41 7.92 4.17
N ARG A 47 2.72 8.21 4.06
CA ARG A 47 3.71 7.24 3.59
C ARG A 47 3.82 6.10 4.61
N HIS A 48 3.86 4.86 4.14
CA HIS A 48 3.94 3.68 4.99
C HIS A 48 4.98 2.67 4.49
N VAL A 49 5.46 1.85 5.42
CA VAL A 49 6.37 0.72 5.17
C VAL A 49 5.71 -0.55 5.70
N LEU A 50 5.74 -1.61 4.90
CA LEU A 50 5.19 -2.91 5.25
C LEU A 50 6.31 -3.84 5.73
N GLY A 51 6.06 -4.56 6.84
CA GLY A 51 6.92 -5.65 7.32
C GLY A 51 6.68 -6.99 6.61
N PHE A 52 5.88 -6.99 5.55
CA PHE A 52 5.46 -8.16 4.78
C PHE A 52 5.33 -7.80 3.29
N TYR A 53 5.30 -8.81 2.43
CA TYR A 53 5.13 -8.61 1.00
C TYR A 53 3.68 -8.31 0.63
N LYS A 54 3.49 -7.38 -0.31
CA LYS A 54 2.18 -7.07 -0.90
C LYS A 54 2.28 -7.15 -2.42
N ILE A 55 1.44 -7.97 -3.02
CA ILE A 55 1.24 -8.02 -4.47
C ILE A 55 -0.08 -7.33 -4.78
N SER A 56 -0.11 -6.47 -5.80
CA SER A 56 -1.30 -5.74 -6.20
C SER A 56 -1.49 -5.84 -7.69
N TYR A 57 -2.63 -6.41 -8.11
CA TYR A 57 -3.02 -6.45 -9.51
C TYR A 57 -3.87 -5.23 -9.85
N LYS A 58 -3.37 -4.36 -10.72
CA LYS A 58 -4.05 -3.15 -11.18
C LYS A 58 -4.07 -3.12 -12.72
N PRO A 59 -5.10 -3.70 -13.36
CA PRO A 59 -5.13 -3.86 -14.82
C PRO A 59 -5.24 -2.55 -15.62
N LYS A 60 -5.61 -1.45 -14.97
CA LYS A 60 -5.74 -0.11 -15.58
C LYS A 60 -4.91 0.91 -14.82
N LEU A 61 -3.65 0.59 -14.55
CA LEU A 61 -2.72 1.55 -13.95
C LEU A 61 -2.12 2.40 -15.05
N SER A 62 -2.55 3.66 -15.16
CA SER A 62 -1.96 4.65 -16.06
C SER A 62 -1.09 5.64 -15.27
N GLY A 63 0.07 6.01 -15.80
CA GLY A 63 0.96 7.02 -15.21
C GLY A 63 2.05 6.47 -14.28
N LYS A 64 2.70 7.38 -13.54
CA LYS A 64 3.93 7.10 -12.78
C LYS A 64 3.63 6.72 -11.32
N LEU A 65 4.04 5.53 -10.89
CA LEU A 65 4.01 5.15 -9.48
C LEU A 65 5.33 5.48 -8.82
N ARG A 66 5.31 6.18 -7.69
CA ARG A 66 6.50 6.34 -6.87
C ARG A 66 6.78 5.05 -6.09
N TYR A 67 7.95 4.46 -6.27
CA TYR A 67 8.44 3.33 -5.48
C TYR A 67 9.85 3.60 -4.96
N GLY A 68 10.01 3.62 -3.64
CA GLY A 68 11.25 4.04 -3.00
C GLY A 68 11.62 5.47 -3.39
N GLN A 69 12.82 5.64 -3.96
CA GLN A 69 13.34 6.94 -4.41
C GLN A 69 13.03 7.24 -5.88
N SER A 70 12.48 6.28 -6.63
CA SER A 70 12.28 6.37 -8.08
C SER A 70 10.80 6.34 -8.46
N TYR A 71 10.52 6.65 -9.72
CA TYR A 71 9.20 6.50 -10.33
C TYR A 71 9.25 5.36 -11.36
N TYR A 72 8.30 4.44 -11.27
CA TYR A 72 8.05 3.42 -12.27
C TYR A 72 7.00 3.93 -13.26
N ASP A 73 7.31 3.78 -14.54
CA ASP A 73 6.42 4.09 -15.65
C ASP A 73 5.78 2.79 -16.15
N PHE A 74 4.45 2.72 -16.06
CA PHE A 74 3.67 1.57 -16.48
C PHE A 74 3.21 1.67 -17.94
N ASP A 75 3.42 2.81 -18.61
CA ASP A 75 3.03 3.01 -20.00
C ASP A 75 3.98 2.26 -20.96
N GLY A 76 5.23 2.02 -20.54
CA GLY A 76 6.28 1.35 -21.32
C GLY A 76 6.51 -0.14 -21.02
N GLY A 77 5.71 -0.76 -20.14
CA GLY A 77 5.84 -2.18 -19.80
C GLY A 77 7.02 -2.52 -18.87
N GLY A 78 7.28 -1.69 -17.85
CA GLY A 78 8.26 -1.99 -16.81
C GLY A 78 7.68 -2.80 -15.65
N LEU A 79 8.05 -4.09 -15.57
CA LEU A 79 7.75 -5.13 -14.56
C LEU A 79 6.27 -5.36 -14.22
#